data_AF-A0A7K4APL4-F1
#
_entry.id   AF-A0A7K4APL4-F1
#
_cell.length_a   1.000
_cell.length_b   1.000
_cell.length_c   1.000
_cell.angle_alpha   90.00
_cell.angle_beta   90.00
_cell.angle_gamma   90.00
#
_symmetry.space_group_name_H-M   'P 1'
#
loop_
_entity.id
_entity.type
_entity.pdbx_description
1 polymer ?
#
loop_
_entity_poly.entity_id
_entity_poly.type
_entity_poly.pdbx_seq_one_letter_code
_entity_poly.pdbx_strand_id
1 'polypeptide(L)' 'MFGPYSKNKALCDCGELMDIDSEVLRRKNLLGKKVECRECRNRRIAEERELLEMHYLGLDENTVEW' A
#
# COMPACT_ATOMS: atom_id res chain seq x y z
N MET A 1 -19.24 -19.61 -1.01
CA MET A 1 -19.91 -18.99 0.14
C MET A 1 -19.68 -17.49 0.06
N PHE A 2 -20.72 -16.69 -0.23
CA PHE A 2 -20.60 -15.23 -0.22
C PHE A 2 -21.88 -14.66 0.40
N GLY A 3 -21.89 -14.55 1.74
CA GLY A 3 -22.89 -13.77 2.46
C GLY A 3 -22.63 -12.27 2.27
N PRO A 4 -23.59 -11.39 2.60
CA PRO A 4 -23.42 -9.95 2.47
C PRO A 4 -22.28 -9.51 3.38
N TYR A 5 -21.11 -9.23 2.79
CA TYR A 5 -20.00 -8.65 3.52
C TYR A 5 -20.48 -7.31 4.08
N SER A 6 -20.41 -7.17 5.41
CA SER A 6 -20.56 -5.87 6.07
C SER A 6 -19.41 -5.00 5.56
N LYS A 7 -19.68 -4.21 4.52
CA LYS A 7 -18.73 -3.24 3.99
C LYS A 7 -18.63 -2.12 5.02
N ASN A 8 -17.48 -2.05 5.67
CA ASN A 8 -17.14 -0.93 6.52
C ASN A 8 -16.50 0.15 5.66
N LYS A 9 -16.65 1.41 6.08
CA LYS A 9 -15.90 2.51 5.50
C LYS A 9 -14.58 2.65 6.24
N ALA A 10 -13.49 2.86 5.51
CA ALA A 10 -12.21 3.24 6.07
C ALA A 10 -11.67 4.49 5.39
N LEU A 11 -10.96 5.30 6.16
CA LEU A 11 -10.30 6.50 5.66
C LEU A 11 -8.87 6.14 5.22
N CYS A 12 -8.54 6.49 3.97
CA CYS A 12 -7.17 6.43 3.47
C CYS A 12 -6.35 7.63 3.95
N ASP A 13 -5.02 7.51 3.94
CA ASP A 13 -4.07 8.59 4.20
C ASP A 13 -4.27 9.82 3.26
N CYS A 14 -4.82 9.63 2.05
CA CYS A 14 -5.17 10.75 1.15
C CYS A 14 -6.49 11.45 1.49
N GLY A 15 -7.24 10.98 2.49
CA GLY A 15 -8.56 11.50 2.85
C GLY A 15 -9.73 10.84 2.12
N GLU A 16 -9.48 9.88 1.23
CA GLU A 16 -10.54 9.15 0.52
C GLU A 16 -11.24 8.14 1.45
N LEU A 17 -12.58 8.15 1.45
CA LEU A 17 -13.41 7.14 2.11
C LEU A 17 -13.63 5.95 1.18
N MET A 18 -13.03 4.81 1.52
CA MET A 18 -13.12 3.58 0.74
C MET A 18 -13.99 2.53 1.41
N ASP A 19 -14.70 1.75 0.60
CA ASP A 19 -15.34 0.52 1.05
C ASP A 19 -14.31 -0.58 1.27
N ILE A 20 -14.28 -1.14 2.47
CA ILE A 20 -13.40 -2.24 2.82
C ILE A 20 -14.15 -3.29 3.64
N ASP A 21 -13.78 -4.54 3.41
CA ASP A 21 -14.27 -5.64 4.22
C ASP A 21 -13.69 -5.56 5.64
N SER A 22 -14.55 -5.76 6.64
CA SER A 22 -14.14 -5.82 8.05
C SER A 22 -13.02 -6.84 8.33
N GLU A 23 -13.02 -7.98 7.65
CA GLU A 23 -11.99 -9.00 7.77
C GLU A 23 -10.67 -8.53 7.16
N VAL A 24 -10.72 -7.85 6.02
CA VAL A 24 -9.54 -7.27 5.38
C VAL A 24 -8.93 -6.19 6.26
N LEU A 25 -9.75 -5.33 6.87
CA LEU A 25 -9.30 -4.32 7.83
C LEU A 25 -8.62 -4.99 9.04
N ARG A 26 -9.25 -6.01 9.62
CA ARG A 26 -8.70 -6.78 10.75
C ARG A 26 -7.34 -7.40 10.39
N ARG A 27 -7.23 -8.04 9.22
CA ARG A 27 -5.97 -8.63 8.75
C ARG A 27 -4.88 -7.58 8.54
N LYS A 28 -5.22 -6.43 7.95
CA LYS A 28 -4.27 -5.31 7.78
C LYS A 28 -3.74 -4.81 9.13
N ASN A 29 -4.63 -4.61 10.10
CA ASN A 29 -4.25 -4.20 11.45
C ASN A 29 -3.33 -5.23 12.13
N LEU A 30 -3.66 -6.53 12.04
CA LEU A 30 -2.83 -7.60 12.61
C LEU A 30 -1.44 -7.69 11.97
N LEU A 31 -1.32 -7.35 10.68
CA LEU A 31 -0.05 -7.31 9.96
C LEU A 31 0.70 -5.97 10.13
N GLY A 32 0.16 -5.02 10.90
CA GLY A 32 0.73 -3.67 11.01
C GLY A 32 0.75 -2.90 9.67
N LYS A 33 -0.11 -3.28 8.71
CA LYS A 33 -0.17 -2.66 7.39
C LYS A 33 -1.16 -1.52 7.37
N LYS A 34 -0.80 -0.45 6.65
CA LYS A 34 -1.67 0.71 6.44
C LYS A 34 -2.94 0.36 5.63
N VAL A 35 -4.01 1.08 5.93
CA VAL A 35 -5.24 1.07 5.15
C VAL A 35 -5.14 2.18 4.10
N GLU A 36 -5.05 1.78 2.84
CA GLU A 36 -4.82 2.67 1.71
C GLU A 36 -5.90 2.41 0.65
N CYS A 37 -6.36 3.48 0.01
CA CYS A 37 -7.19 3.40 -1.19
C CYS A 37 -6.40 2.78 -2.34
N ARG A 38 -7.10 2.41 -3.40
CA ARG A 38 -6.48 1.75 -4.56
C ARG A 38 -5.36 2.60 -5.16
N GLU A 39 -5.56 3.91 -5.24
CA GLU A 39 -4.60 4.83 -5.86
C GLU A 39 -3.35 4.99 -5.00
N CYS A 40 -3.50 5.29 -3.70
CA CYS A 40 -2.36 5.41 -2.79
C CYS A 40 -1.56 4.12 -2.69
N ARG A 41 -2.26 2.98 -2.60
CA ARG A 41 -1.62 1.66 -2.58
C ARG A 41 -0.80 1.43 -3.84
N ASN A 42 -1.36 1.73 -5.01
CA ASN A 42 -0.68 1.52 -6.29
C ASN A 42 0.54 2.44 -6.44
N ARG A 43 0.42 3.71 -6.03
CA ARG A 43 1.54 4.65 -6.02
C ARG A 43 2.69 4.14 -5.16
N ARG A 44 2.42 3.76 -3.90
CA ARG A 44 3.45 3.21 -3.00
C ARG A 44 4.10 1.96 -3.58
N ILE A 45 3.33 1.03 -4.14
CA ILE A 45 3.88 -0.19 -4.75
C ILE A 45 4.75 0.14 -5.97
N ALA A 46 4.38 1.15 -6.76
CA ALA A 46 5.19 1.58 -7.89
C ALA A 46 6.53 2.19 -7.44
N GLU A 47 6.50 3.06 -6.43
CA GLU A 47 7.71 3.65 -5.82
C GLU A 47 8.61 2.56 -5.21
N GLU A 48 8.04 1.63 -4.44
CA GLU A 48 8.79 0.48 -3.89
C GLU A 48 9.42 -0.38 -4.98
N ARG A 49 8.70 -0.61 -6.09
CA ARG A 49 9.22 -1.37 -7.22
C ARG A 49 10.36 -0.65 -7.93
N GLU A 50 10.21 0.66 -8.16
CA GLU A 50 11.24 1.48 -8.80
C GLU A 50 12.52 1.52 -7.95
N LEU A 51 12.39 1.69 -6.62
CA LEU A 51 13.52 1.61 -5.69
C LEU A 51 14.24 0.25 -5.76
N LEU A 52 13.48 -0.85 -5.79
CA LEU A 52 14.04 -2.18 -5.93
C LEU A 52 14.74 -2.36 -7.28
N GLU A 53 14.13 -1.89 -8.37
CA GLU A 53 14.72 -1.95 -9.72
C GLU A 53 16.03 -1.16 -9.79
N MET A 54 16.08 0.07 -9.25
CA MET A 54 17.30 0.86 -9.18
C MET A 54 18.40 0.15 -8.40
N HIS A 55 18.08 -0.43 -7.24
CA HIS A 55 19.02 -1.20 -6.44
C HIS A 55 19.57 -2.42 -7.20
N TYR A 56 18.72 -3.17 -7.91
CA TYR A 56 19.17 -4.32 -8.71
C TYR A 56 19.96 -3.93 -9.97
N LEU A 57 19.72 -2.74 -10.51
CA LEU A 57 20.48 -2.20 -11.64
C LEU A 57 21.79 -1.51 -11.22
N GLY A 58 22.05 -1.37 -9.91
CA GLY A 58 23.21 -0.67 -9.39
C GLY A 58 23.20 0.84 -9.67
N LEU A 59 21.99 1.41 -9.79
CA LEU A 59 21.76 2.83 -10.04
C LEU A 59 21.41 3.61 -8.75
N ASP A 60 21.53 2.98 -7.58
CA ASP A 60 21.39 3.69 -6.31
C ASP A 60 22.59 4.64 -6.15
N GLU A 61 22.34 5.93 -6.35
CA GLU A 61 23.35 6.98 -6.29
C GLU A 61 24.03 7.04 -4.91
N ASN A 62 25.10 6.26 -4.75
CA ASN A 62 26.15 6.43 -3.74
C ASN A 62 27.56 6.40 -4.38
N THR A 63 27.66 6.59 -5.70
CA THR A 63 28.93 6.83 -6.41
C THR A 63 29.04 8.30 -6.84
N VAL A 64 28.95 9.21 -5.87
CA VAL A 64 29.60 10.52 -6.01
C VAL A 64 30.95 10.41 -5.32
N GLU A 65 31.92 9.80 -6.01
CA GLU A 65 33.33 9.96 -5.66
C GLU A 65 33.79 11.33 -6.18
N TRP A 66 34.33 12.15 -5.27
CA TRP A 66 34.88 13.48 -5.52
C TRP A 66 36.10 13.46 -6.44
#